data_AF-A0A524A1M1-F1
#
_entry.id   AF-A0A524A1M1-F1
#
_cell.length_a   1.000
_cell.length_b   1.000
_cell.length_c   1.000
_cell.angle_alpha   90.00
_cell.angle_beta   90.00
_cell.angle_gamma   90.00
#
_symmetry.space_group_name_H-M   'P 1'
#
loop_
_entity.id
_entity.type
_entity.pdbx_description
1 polymer ?
#
loop_
_entity_poly.entity_id
_entity_poly.type
_entity_poly.pdbx_seq_one_letter_code
_entity_poly.pdbx_strand_id
1 'polypeptide(L)'
;MRSRAVVSIVAVAVVAVLSGVVLWRWTIDPETLGQFGLGGIFLASMLSHLTVVARDMFIPMFLPLASVYNPLVLGASAGVGAAIGEITTYFLGWGVAETIQENQGEEDRLTRWIRRYGL
;
A
#
# COMPACT_ATOMS: atom_id res chain seq x y z
N MET A 1 14.47 -20.86 -6.87
CA MET A 1 13.38 -20.66 -5.89
C MET A 1 13.63 -19.45 -4.98
N ARG A 2 14.83 -19.27 -4.38
CA ARG A 2 15.21 -18.03 -3.64
C ARG A 2 15.09 -16.73 -4.44
N SER A 3 15.31 -16.77 -5.75
CA SER A 3 15.19 -15.59 -6.62
C SER A 3 13.77 -15.02 -6.70
N ARG A 4 12.71 -15.86 -6.57
CA ARG A 4 11.32 -15.39 -6.66
C ARG A 4 10.91 -14.55 -5.45
N ALA A 5 11.31 -14.96 -4.24
CA ALA A 5 11.05 -14.20 -3.02
C ALA A 5 11.83 -12.87 -3.00
N VAL A 6 13.08 -12.86 -3.47
CA VAL A 6 13.83 -11.60 -3.58
C VAL A 6 13.16 -10.66 -4.58
N VAL A 7 12.71 -11.18 -5.73
CA VAL A 7 12.00 -10.37 -6.74
C VAL A 7 10.69 -9.82 -6.18
N SER A 8 9.87 -10.61 -5.47
CA SER A 8 8.59 -10.13 -4.90
C SER A 8 8.83 -9.05 -3.84
N ILE A 9 9.77 -9.24 -2.93
CA ILE A 9 10.13 -8.27 -1.89
C ILE A 9 10.66 -6.98 -2.52
N VAL A 10 11.56 -7.08 -3.51
CA VAL A 10 12.09 -5.92 -4.22
C VAL A 10 10.98 -5.18 -4.97
N ALA A 11 10.07 -5.90 -5.63
CA ALA A 11 8.94 -5.29 -6.32
C ALA A 11 8.04 -4.49 -5.34
N VAL A 12 7.70 -5.06 -4.19
CA VAL A 12 6.92 -4.37 -3.15
C VAL A 12 7.67 -3.15 -2.61
N ALA A 13 8.98 -3.26 -2.38
CA ALA A 13 9.80 -2.14 -1.94
C ALA A 13 9.85 -1.01 -3.00
N VAL A 14 9.97 -1.35 -4.28
CA VAL A 14 9.94 -0.39 -5.38
C VAL A 14 8.58 0.32 -5.44
N VAL A 15 7.47 -0.42 -5.35
CA VAL A 15 6.12 0.18 -5.29
C VAL A 15 6.00 1.12 -4.09
N ALA A 16 6.50 0.72 -2.92
CA ALA A 16 6.47 1.56 -1.73
C ALA A 16 7.25 2.87 -1.90
N VAL A 17 8.46 2.78 -2.46
CA VAL A 17 9.32 3.94 -2.72
C VAL A 17 8.68 4.86 -3.76
N LEU A 18 8.18 4.31 -4.88
CA LEU A 18 7.56 5.10 -5.93
C LEU A 18 6.31 5.83 -5.42
N SER A 19 5.42 5.13 -4.72
CA SER A 19 4.25 5.75 -4.10
C SER A 19 4.65 6.84 -3.11
N GLY A 20 5.63 6.57 -2.24
CA GLY A 20 6.14 7.57 -1.29
C GLY A 20 6.72 8.82 -1.96
N VAL A 21 7.52 8.64 -3.02
CA VAL A 21 8.09 9.76 -3.79
C VAL A 21 7.00 10.58 -4.47
N VAL A 22 6.00 9.93 -5.09
CA VAL A 22 4.87 10.62 -5.73
C VAL A 22 4.07 11.44 -4.70
N LEU A 23 3.71 10.83 -3.57
CA LEU A 23 2.95 11.49 -2.50
C LEU A 23 3.74 12.64 -1.88
N TRP A 24 5.04 12.46 -1.65
CA TRP A 24 5.94 13.50 -1.17
C TRP A 24 5.97 14.70 -2.14
N ARG A 25 6.11 14.43 -3.44
CA ARG A 25 6.13 15.49 -4.47
C ARG A 25 4.83 16.29 -4.47
N TRP A 26 3.69 15.62 -4.41
CA TRP A 26 2.39 16.28 -4.37
C TRP A 26 2.12 17.03 -3.06
N THR A 27 2.76 16.64 -1.96
CA THR A 27 2.69 17.37 -0.70
C THR A 27 3.48 18.68 -0.75
N ILE A 28 4.64 18.69 -1.43
CA ILE A 28 5.48 19.89 -1.58
C ILE A 28 4.97 20.84 -2.66
N ASP A 29 4.41 20.29 -3.75
CA ASP A 29 3.91 21.06 -4.89
C ASP A 29 2.42 20.75 -5.16
N PRO A 30 1.51 21.35 -4.38
CA PRO A 30 0.08 21.02 -4.44
C PRO A 30 -0.60 21.51 -5.73
N GLU A 31 0.00 22.45 -6.45
CA GLU A 31 -0.57 22.99 -7.70
C GLU A 31 -0.74 21.88 -8.75
N THR A 32 0.19 20.93 -8.77
CA THR A 32 0.12 19.76 -9.65
C THR A 32 -1.09 18.88 -9.35
N LEU A 33 -1.47 18.73 -8.08
CA LEU A 33 -2.61 17.90 -7.69
C LEU A 33 -3.96 18.63 -7.81
N GLY A 34 -3.97 19.94 -7.56
CA GLY A 34 -5.14 20.79 -7.73
C GLY A 34 -5.72 20.74 -9.14
N GLN A 35 -4.87 20.53 -10.16
CA GLN A 35 -5.29 20.34 -11.56
C GLN A 35 -6.05 19.02 -11.79
N PHE A 36 -5.79 17.99 -10.98
CA PHE A 36 -6.45 16.68 -11.09
C PHE A 36 -7.74 16.56 -10.26
N GLY A 37 -8.00 17.50 -9.35
CA GLY A 37 -9.25 17.58 -8.57
C GLY A 37 -9.63 16.25 -7.88
N LEU A 38 -10.85 15.77 -8.15
CA LEU A 38 -11.35 14.49 -7.61
C LEU A 38 -10.53 13.27 -8.06
N GLY A 39 -9.96 13.28 -9.27
CA GLY A 39 -9.08 12.21 -9.73
C GLY A 39 -7.73 12.21 -9.00
N GLY A 40 -7.21 13.40 -8.70
CA GLY A 40 -5.98 13.57 -7.93
C GLY A 40 -6.10 12.98 -6.53
N ILE A 41 -7.21 13.28 -5.83
CA ILE A 41 -7.41 12.75 -4.48
C ILE A 41 -7.70 11.23 -4.47
N PHE A 42 -8.36 10.72 -5.51
CA PHE A 42 -8.52 9.28 -5.70
C PHE A 42 -7.17 8.58 -5.77
N LEU A 43 -6.27 9.06 -6.64
CA LEU A 43 -4.93 8.49 -6.82
C LEU A 43 -4.07 8.67 -5.56
N ALA A 44 -4.10 9.85 -4.95
CA ALA A 44 -3.37 10.12 -3.71
C ALA A 44 -3.80 9.18 -2.58
N SER A 45 -5.11 9.02 -2.39
CA SER A 45 -5.66 8.09 -1.41
C SER A 45 -5.29 6.64 -1.72
N MET A 46 -5.43 6.22 -2.98
CA MET A 46 -5.06 4.88 -3.43
C MET A 46 -3.58 4.57 -3.19
N LEU A 47 -2.67 5.45 -3.60
CA LEU A 47 -1.22 5.27 -3.43
C LEU A 47 -0.81 5.30 -1.95
N SER A 48 -1.49 6.12 -1.14
CA SER A 48 -1.24 6.19 0.31
C SER A 48 -1.63 4.88 1.01
N HIS A 49 -2.74 4.25 0.62
CA HIS A 49 -3.19 2.96 1.15
C HIS A 49 -2.54 1.74 0.49
N LEU A 50 -1.92 1.92 -0.69
CA LEU A 50 -1.16 0.89 -1.40
C LEU A 50 0.13 0.48 -0.67
N THR A 51 0.53 1.24 0.34
CA THR A 51 1.77 1.01 1.07
C THR A 51 1.54 1.12 2.56
N VAL A 52 2.23 0.29 3.34
CA VAL A 52 2.20 0.37 4.80
C VAL A 52 2.92 1.63 5.31
N VAL A 53 3.91 2.12 4.55
CA VAL A 53 4.80 3.21 4.97
C VAL A 53 4.20 4.59 4.76
N ALA A 54 3.57 4.83 3.60
CA ALA A 54 2.99 6.13 3.25
C ALA A 54 1.50 6.23 3.63
N ARG A 55 1.04 5.39 4.56
CA ARG A 55 -0.34 5.44 5.06
C ARG A 55 -0.63 6.83 5.60
N ASP A 56 -1.82 7.35 5.29
CA ASP A 56 -2.31 8.68 5.66
C ASP A 56 -1.56 9.88 5.06
N MET A 57 -0.52 9.69 4.23
CA MET A 57 0.15 10.79 3.52
C MET A 57 -0.78 11.56 2.55
N PHE A 58 -1.98 11.04 2.24
CA PHE A 58 -2.94 11.77 1.42
C PHE A 58 -3.71 12.88 2.15
N ILE A 59 -3.71 12.91 3.48
CA ILE A 59 -4.50 13.86 4.29
C ILE A 59 -4.18 15.33 3.97
N PRO A 60 -2.89 15.76 3.87
CA PRO A 60 -2.57 17.15 3.51
C PRO A 60 -3.12 17.58 2.14
N MET A 61 -3.34 16.62 1.24
CA MET A 61 -3.94 16.86 -0.08
C MET A 61 -5.47 16.85 -0.01
N PHE A 62 -6.07 16.05 0.89
CA PHE A 62 -7.51 15.96 1.09
C PHE A 62 -8.11 17.23 1.71
N LEU A 63 -7.49 17.74 2.78
CA LEU A 63 -8.06 18.81 3.60
C LEU A 63 -8.35 20.12 2.83
N PRO A 64 -7.45 20.63 1.97
CA PRO A 64 -7.73 21.83 1.19
C PRO A 64 -8.93 21.64 0.25
N LEU A 65 -9.05 20.45 -0.36
CA LEU A 65 -10.13 20.13 -1.29
C LEU A 65 -11.48 20.02 -0.59
N ALA A 66 -11.52 19.72 0.70
CA ALA A 66 -12.75 19.66 1.49
C ALA A 66 -13.45 21.02 1.63
N SER A 67 -12.72 22.13 1.45
CA SER A 67 -13.29 23.48 1.41
C SER A 67 -13.90 23.85 0.05
N VAL A 68 -13.55 23.12 -1.01
CA VAL A 68 -13.92 23.42 -2.40
C VAL A 68 -14.99 22.45 -2.92
N TYR A 69 -14.86 21.16 -2.61
CA TYR A 69 -15.76 20.11 -3.09
C TYR A 69 -16.83 19.73 -2.07
N ASN A 70 -17.95 19.19 -2.56
CA ASN A 70 -18.94 18.57 -1.69
C ASN A 70 -18.32 17.40 -0.90
N PRO A 71 -18.43 17.37 0.45
CA PRO A 71 -17.80 16.34 1.27
C PRO A 71 -18.16 14.91 0.90
N LEU A 72 -19.39 14.66 0.42
CA LEU A 72 -19.82 13.32 0.01
C LEU A 72 -19.07 12.85 -1.24
N VAL A 73 -18.91 13.72 -2.24
CA VAL A 73 -18.24 13.38 -3.50
C VAL A 73 -16.74 13.25 -3.28
N LEU A 74 -16.15 14.17 -2.51
CA LEU A 74 -14.74 14.13 -2.16
C LEU A 74 -14.40 12.87 -1.34
N GLY A 75 -15.22 12.59 -0.32
CA GLY A 75 -15.08 11.41 0.53
C GLY A 75 -15.29 10.11 -0.24
N ALA A 76 -16.26 10.05 -1.16
CA ALA A 76 -16.46 8.88 -2.02
C ALA A 76 -15.23 8.63 -2.92
N SER A 77 -14.70 9.68 -3.54
CA SER A 77 -13.51 9.57 -4.38
C SER A 77 -12.30 9.05 -3.60
N ALA A 78 -12.00 9.68 -2.46
CA ALA A 78 -10.90 9.26 -1.59
C ALA A 78 -11.12 7.85 -1.02
N GLY A 79 -12.36 7.52 -0.63
CA GLY A 79 -12.72 6.24 -0.04
C GLY A 79 -12.61 5.07 -1.03
N VAL A 80 -13.06 5.26 -2.28
CA VAL A 80 -12.89 4.23 -3.32
C VAL A 80 -11.40 4.04 -3.65
N GLY A 81 -10.63 5.13 -3.72
CA GLY A 81 -9.17 5.06 -3.87
C GLY A 81 -8.54 4.24 -2.74
N ALA A 82 -8.87 4.55 -1.49
CA ALA A 82 -8.38 3.84 -0.31
C ALA A 82 -8.73 2.34 -0.35
N ALA A 83 -9.98 1.99 -0.67
CA ALA A 83 -10.42 0.61 -0.76
C ALA A 83 -9.61 -0.19 -1.79
N ILE A 84 -9.35 0.39 -2.96
CA ILE A 84 -8.52 -0.24 -4.01
C ILE A 84 -7.06 -0.38 -3.51
N GLY A 85 -6.53 0.64 -2.84
CA GLY A 85 -5.19 0.61 -2.24
C GLY A 85 -5.04 -0.53 -1.24
N GLU A 86 -5.97 -0.65 -0.28
CA GLU A 86 -5.96 -1.71 0.74
C GLU A 86 -6.09 -3.12 0.13
N ILE A 87 -6.98 -3.32 -0.83
CA ILE A 87 -7.12 -4.61 -1.54
C ILE A 87 -5.80 -4.97 -2.23
N THR A 88 -5.16 -4.00 -2.88
CA THR A 88 -3.89 -4.22 -3.58
C THR A 88 -2.76 -4.53 -2.60
N THR A 89 -2.68 -3.81 -1.48
CA THR A 89 -1.71 -4.08 -0.41
C THR A 89 -1.87 -5.47 0.19
N TYR A 90 -3.12 -5.92 0.37
CA TYR A 90 -3.41 -7.28 0.83
C TYR A 90 -2.84 -8.32 -0.13
N PHE A 91 -3.10 -8.19 -1.43
CA PHE A 91 -2.57 -9.13 -2.44
C PHE A 91 -1.04 -9.09 -2.54
N LEU A 92 -0.43 -7.91 -2.44
CA LEU A 92 1.03 -7.79 -2.41
C LEU A 92 1.63 -8.50 -1.19
N GLY A 93 1.04 -8.28 -0.01
CA GLY A 93 1.46 -8.95 1.23
C GLY A 93 1.30 -10.46 1.16
N TRP A 94 0.16 -10.94 0.65
CA TRP A 94 -0.07 -12.36 0.45
C TRP A 94 0.91 -12.97 -0.55
N GLY A 95 1.15 -12.32 -1.70
CA GLY A 95 2.12 -12.80 -2.69
C GLY A 95 3.54 -12.92 -2.14
N VAL A 96 3.98 -11.96 -1.30
CA VAL A 96 5.27 -12.06 -0.61
C VAL A 96 5.25 -13.25 0.36
N ALA A 97 4.20 -13.41 1.17
CA ALA A 97 4.09 -14.51 2.14
C ALA A 97 4.15 -15.89 1.46
N GLU A 98 3.43 -16.07 0.34
CA GLU A 98 3.43 -17.30 -0.46
C GLU A 98 4.84 -17.65 -0.94
N THR A 99 5.55 -16.68 -1.53
CA THR A 99 6.92 -16.90 -2.04
C THR A 99 7.95 -17.21 -0.95
N ILE A 100 7.70 -16.78 0.28
CA ILE A 100 8.55 -17.11 1.43
C ILE A 100 8.26 -18.53 1.91
N GLN A 101 6.99 -18.92 2.00
CA GLN A 101 6.58 -20.27 2.43
C GLN A 101 7.02 -21.35 1.44
N GLU A 102 6.91 -21.11 0.13
CA GLU A 102 7.44 -22.04 -0.90
C GLU A 102 8.96 -22.27 -0.80
N ASN A 103 9.71 -21.32 -0.24
CA ASN A 103 11.16 -21.46 -0.02
C ASN A 103 11.50 -22.20 1.29
N GLN A 104 10.53 -22.37 2.20
CA GLN A 104 10.67 -23.20 3.39
C GLN A 104 10.24 -24.64 3.05
N GLY A 105 11.04 -25.32 2.23
CA GLY A 105 11.05 -26.77 2.29
C GLY A 105 11.41 -27.18 3.73
N GLU A 106 10.70 -28.17 4.27
CA GLU A 106 10.98 -28.89 5.52
C GLU A 106 10.42 -28.30 6.82
N GLU A 107 9.49 -29.09 7.39
CA GLU A 107 8.97 -29.07 8.76
C GLU A 107 8.88 -27.68 9.41
N ASP A 108 7.65 -27.17 9.44
CA ASP A 108 7.21 -26.08 10.30
C ASP A 108 7.95 -26.15 11.65
N ARG A 109 8.62 -25.05 12.02
CA ARG A 109 9.35 -24.97 13.30
C ARG A 109 8.46 -25.37 14.46
N LEU A 110 7.15 -25.10 14.33
CA LEU A 110 6.12 -25.57 15.23
C LEU A 110 6.02 -27.10 15.27
N THR A 111 5.97 -27.78 14.11
CA THR A 111 5.98 -29.25 14.00
C THR A 111 7.24 -29.85 14.61
N ARG A 112 8.39 -29.23 14.41
CA ARG A 112 9.66 -29.66 15.03
C ARG A 112 9.64 -29.51 16.55
N TRP A 113 9.03 -28.45 17.06
CA TRP A 113 8.86 -28.23 18.49
C TRP A 113 7.85 -29.19 19.11
N ILE A 114 6.73 -29.46 18.43
CA ILE A 114 5.73 -30.45 18.85
C ILE A 114 6.36 -31.84 18.88
N ARG A 115 7.14 -32.23 17.87
CA ARG A 115 7.88 -33.51 17.86
C ARG A 115 8.93 -33.59 18.96
N ARG A 116 9.60 -32.49 19.29
CA ARG A 116 10.72 -32.46 20.26
C ARG A 116 10.28 -32.34 21.71
N TYR A 117 9.20 -31.59 21.96
CA TYR A 117 8.77 -31.24 23.31
C TYR A 117 7.38 -31.76 23.67
N GLY A 118 6.61 -32.29 22.70
CA GLY A 118 5.33 -32.95 22.95
C GLY A 118 4.38 -32.12 23.79
N LEU A 119 3.82 -31.05 23.20
CA LEU A 119 2.62 -30.44 23.77
C LEU A 119 1.40 -31.32 23.46
#